data_AF-A0A938E8C1-F1
#
_entry.id   AF-A0A938E8C1-F1
#
_cell.length_a   1.000
_cell.length_b   1.000
_cell.length_c   1.000
_cell.angle_alpha   90.00
_cell.angle_beta   90.00
_cell.angle_gamma   90.00
#
_symmetry.space_group_name_H-M   'P 1'
#
loop_
_entity.id
_entity.type
_entity.pdbx_description
1 polymer ?
#
loop_
_entity_poly.entity_id
_entity_poly.type
_entity_poly.pdbx_seq_one_letter_code
_entity_poly.pdbx_strand_id
1 'polypeptide(L)' 'MSRFVMKNEVEVTDFDWGSAGMRCAPPGTGCQTFVVMDVTLAPGACHAFHDHPDQDEMIVIKS' A
#
# COMPACT_ATOMS: atom_id res chain seq x y z
N MET A 1 -10.92 14.86 -7.93
CA MET A 1 -11.59 15.28 -6.68
C MET A 1 -10.99 14.49 -5.54
N SER A 2 -10.70 15.12 -4.40
CA SER A 2 -10.31 14.39 -3.19
C SER A 2 -11.49 13.56 -2.67
N ARG A 3 -11.21 12.32 -2.25
CA ARG A 3 -12.19 11.46 -1.60
C ARG A 3 -11.55 10.73 -0.44
N PHE A 4 -12.38 10.34 0.52
CA PHE A 4 -11.99 9.35 1.52
C PHE A 4 -12.15 7.96 0.92
N VAL A 5 -11.20 7.06 1.17
CA VAL A 5 -11.25 5.67 0.70
C VAL A 5 -11.46 4.78 1.93
N MET A 6 -12.55 4.03 1.98
CA MET A 6 -12.87 3.10 3.06
C MET A 6 -12.12 1.79 2.89
N LYS A 7 -11.90 1.04 3.97
CA LYS A 7 -11.15 -0.24 3.93
C LYS A 7 -11.76 -1.26 2.97
N ASN A 8 -13.08 -1.34 2.89
CA ASN A 8 -13.79 -2.26 2.00
C ASN A 8 -13.83 -1.82 0.52
N GLU A 9 -13.31 -0.63 0.19
CA GLU A 9 -13.19 -0.14 -1.19
C GLU A 9 -11.79 -0.38 -1.77
N VAL A 10 -10.84 -0.82 -0.95
CA VAL A 10 -9.47 -1.12 -1.38
C VAL A 10 -9.47 -2.52 -1.97
N GLU A 11 -9.11 -2.63 -3.24
CA GLU A 11 -8.80 -3.92 -3.86
C GLU A 11 -7.50 -4.45 -3.23
N VAL A 12 -7.58 -5.67 -2.70
CA VAL A 12 -6.47 -6.33 -1.99
C VAL A 12 -6.00 -7.51 -2.82
N THR A 13 -4.68 -7.57 -3.00
CA THR A 13 -4.00 -8.71 -3.62
C THR A 13 -3.32 -9.53 -2.53
N ASP A 14 -3.55 -10.85 -2.58
CA ASP A 14 -2.87 -11.81 -1.71
C ASP A 14 -1.56 -12.30 -2.34
N PHE A 15 -0.56 -12.51 -1.49
CA PHE A 15 0.78 -12.97 -1.83
C PHE A 15 1.22 -14.04 -0.82
N ASP A 16 2.28 -14.79 -1.14
CA ASP A 16 2.82 -15.81 -0.24
C ASP A 16 3.34 -15.23 1.10
N TRP A 17 3.66 -13.92 1.14
CA TRP A 17 4.17 -13.22 2.32
C TRP A 17 3.09 -12.42 3.08
N GLY A 18 1.86 -12.34 2.58
CA GLY A 18 0.82 -11.50 3.16
C GLY A 18 -0.13 -10.91 2.12
N SER A 19 -0.59 -9.68 2.34
CA SER A 19 -1.48 -8.99 1.39
C SER A 19 -1.20 -7.49 1.33
N ALA A 20 -1.54 -6.89 0.18
CA ALA A 20 -1.41 -5.45 -0.01
C ALA A 20 -2.54 -4.87 -0.87
N GLY A 21 -2.88 -3.62 -0.60
CA GLY A 21 -3.88 -2.87 -1.37
C GLY A 21 -3.56 -1.39 -1.46
N MET A 22 -3.83 -0.80 -2.63
CA MET A 22 -3.58 0.61 -2.92
C MET A 22 -4.74 1.47 -2.39
N ARG A 23 -4.50 2.19 -1.30
CA ARG A 23 -5.48 3.12 -0.70
C ARG A 23 -5.49 4.48 -1.40
N CYS A 24 -4.31 4.95 -1.82
CA CYS A 24 -4.17 6.15 -2.63
C CYS A 24 -3.18 5.87 -3.76
N ALA A 25 -3.62 6.08 -4.99
CA ALA A 25 -2.79 5.95 -6.19
C ALA A 25 -3.40 6.81 -7.31
N PRO A 26 -2.65 7.08 -8.41
CA PRO A 26 -3.24 7.76 -9.55
C PRO A 26 -4.52 7.08 -10.04
N PRO A 27 -4.58 5.73 -10.15
CA PRO A 27 -5.85 5.02 -10.24
C PRO A 27 -6.67 5.16 -8.94
N GLY A 28 -7.92 5.57 -9.06
CA GLY A 28 -8.88 5.58 -7.95
C GLY A 28 -8.95 6.88 -7.14
N THR A 29 -7.85 7.59 -6.88
CA THR A 29 -7.90 8.92 -6.21
C THR A 29 -7.41 10.06 -7.10
N GLY A 30 -6.65 9.76 -8.16
CA GLY A 30 -6.05 10.76 -9.03
C GLY A 30 -4.86 11.50 -8.41
N CYS A 31 -4.34 11.03 -7.27
CA CYS A 31 -3.14 11.61 -6.65
C CYS A 31 -1.91 11.27 -7.50
N GLN A 32 -1.07 12.26 -7.81
CA GLN A 32 0.11 12.11 -8.66
C GLN A 32 1.44 12.31 -7.90
N THR A 33 1.38 12.68 -6.62
CA THR A 33 2.56 13.08 -5.86
C THR A 33 2.96 12.07 -4.80
N PHE A 34 2.06 11.17 -4.40
CA PHE A 34 2.36 10.08 -3.48
C PHE A 34 1.37 8.91 -3.66
N VAL A 35 1.76 7.76 -3.13
CA VAL A 35 0.91 6.59 -2.97
C VAL A 35 0.78 6.21 -1.49
N VAL A 36 -0.31 5.54 -1.14
CA VAL A 36 -0.51 4.97 0.20
C VAL A 36 -0.99 3.54 0.04
N MET A 37 -0.30 2.62 0.71
CA MET A 37 -0.62 1.20 0.70
C MET A 37 -1.00 0.73 2.09
N ASP A 38 -2.04 -0.10 2.15
CA ASP A 38 -2.27 -0.95 3.31
C ASP A 38 -1.52 -2.26 3.06
N VAL A 39 -0.66 -2.68 4.00
CA VAL A 39 0.11 -3.92 3.92
C VAL A 39 -0.13 -4.74 5.19
N THR A 40 -0.42 -6.02 5.01
CA THR A 40 -0.46 -7.02 6.09
C THR A 40 0.62 -8.06 5.83
N LEU A 41 1.55 -8.24 6.77
CA LEU A 41 2.54 -9.31 6.69
C LEU A 41 2.03 -10.55 7.44
N ALA A 42 2.14 -11.71 6.82
CA ALA A 42 1.87 -12.97 7.49
C ALA A 42 2.92 -13.21 8.60
N PRO A 43 2.57 -13.88 9.72
CA PRO A 43 3.54 -14.17 10.77
C PRO A 43 4.78 -14.90 10.24
N GLY A 44 5.97 -14.33 10.50
CA GLY A 44 7.25 -14.89 10.05
C GLY A 44 7.62 -14.62 8.59
N ALA A 45 6.76 -13.96 7.81
CA ALA A 45 7.04 -13.58 6.43
C ALA A 45 7.63 -12.17 6.33
N CYS A 46 8.19 -11.86 5.16
CA CYS A 46 8.69 -10.53 4.82
C CYS A 46 8.45 -10.20 3.34
N HIS A 47 8.43 -8.91 3.02
CA HIS A 47 8.59 -8.44 1.65
C HIS A 47 10.08 -8.45 1.28
N ALA A 48 10.40 -8.75 0.02
CA ALA A 48 11.78 -8.74 -0.46
C ALA A 48 12.40 -7.35 -0.35
N PHE A 49 13.70 -7.29 -0.02
CA PHE A 49 14.47 -6.05 0.04
C PHE A 49 14.67 -5.46 -1.38
N HIS A 50 14.41 -4.16 -1.53
CA HIS A 50 14.52 -3.43 -2.80
C HIS A 50 14.61 -1.92 -2.53
N ASP A 51 14.87 -1.14 -3.58
CA ASP A 51 14.87 0.31 -3.58
C ASP A 51 13.94 0.88 -4.66
N HIS A 52 13.55 2.15 -4.48
CA HIS A 52 12.86 2.94 -5.49
C HIS A 52 13.72 4.18 -5.79
N PRO A 53 14.43 4.23 -6.94
CA PRO A 53 15.39 5.29 -7.22
C PRO A 53 14.81 6.72 -7.19
N ASP A 54 13.52 6.86 -7.48
CA ASP A 54 12.83 8.14 -7.63
C ASP A 54 11.75 8.38 -6.55
N GLN A 55 11.69 7.55 -5.50
CA GLN A 55 10.62 7.61 -4.51
C GLN A 55 11.11 7.26 -3.11
N ASP A 56 10.94 8.18 -2.16
CA ASP A 56 11.11 7.90 -0.74
C ASP A 56 9.93 7.09 -0.19
N GLU A 57 10.20 6.22 0.78
CA GLU A 57 9.17 5.42 1.47
C GLU A 57 9.13 5.69 2.98
N MET A 58 7.92 5.78 3.53
CA MET A 58 7.68 5.84 4.97
C MET A 58 6.74 4.72 5.39
N ILE A 59 7.19 3.87 6.32
CA ILE A 59 6.41 2.76 6.86
C ILE A 59 5.86 3.14 8.24
N VAL A 60 4.54 3.07 8.39
CA VAL A 60 3.86 3.29 9.67
C VAL A 60 3.28 1.96 10.16
N ILE A 61 3.85 1.43 11.24
CA ILE A 61 3.38 0.18 11.85
C ILE A 61 2.15 0.46 12.71
N LYS A 62 1.09 -0.32 12.48
CA LYS A 62 -0.18 -0.25 13.23
C LYS A 62 -0.47 -1.63 13.82
N SER A 63 -0.85 -1.65 15.09
CA SER A 63 -1.30 -2.84 15.83
C SER A 63 -2.80 -3.07 15.68
#